data_AF-A0A0L7RDP2-F1
#
_entry.id   AF-A0A0L7RDP2-F1
#
_cell.length_a   1.000
_cell.length_b   1.000
_cell.length_c   1.000
_cell.angle_alpha   90.00
_cell.angle_beta   90.00
_cell.angle_gamma   90.00
#
_symmetry.space_group_name_H-M   'P 1'
#
loop_
_entity.id
_entity.type
_entity.pdbx_description
1 polymer ?
#
loop_
_entity_poly.entity_id
_entity_poly.type
_entity_poly.pdbx_seq_one_letter_code
_entity_poly.pdbx_strand_id
1 'polypeptide(L)'
;MSGPKIESFDVSQKMRNIIEWRHARRKQLREQYLREILKPTKLKLPVDTAMQRYCNARLMQEFQTKVEGKGHGYFIVGFLTIIIGTMLLAKRSKDKEEHMYRTGQISYVDRNGKFV
;
A
#
# COMPACT_ATOMS: atom_id res chain seq x y z
N MET A 1 -34.24 -16.08 -14.11
CA MET A 1 -32.85 -16.51 -14.33
C MET A 1 -32.36 -17.27 -13.10
N SER A 2 -32.51 -18.59 -13.10
CA SER A 2 -31.98 -19.46 -12.04
C SER A 2 -30.51 -19.75 -12.36
N GLY A 3 -29.59 -19.29 -11.52
CA GLY A 3 -28.20 -19.75 -11.58
C GLY A 3 -28.12 -21.28 -11.36
N PRO A 4 -27.03 -21.93 -11.79
CA PRO A 4 -26.87 -23.37 -11.64
C PRO A 4 -27.03 -23.78 -10.17
N LYS A 5 -27.94 -24.73 -9.89
CA LYS A 5 -28.02 -25.40 -8.60
C LYS A 5 -26.74 -26.23 -8.46
N ILE A 6 -25.89 -25.85 -7.52
CA ILE A 6 -24.72 -26.64 -7.12
C ILE A 6 -25.26 -27.82 -6.32
N GLU A 7 -25.31 -29.01 -6.92
CA GLU A 7 -26.00 -30.19 -6.36
C GLU A 7 -25.24 -30.90 -5.24
N SER A 8 -23.94 -30.64 -5.08
CA SER A 8 -23.20 -31.04 -3.89
C SER A 8 -22.11 -30.02 -3.57
N PHE A 9 -22.15 -29.52 -2.34
CA PHE A 9 -21.02 -28.85 -1.74
C PHE A 9 -20.13 -29.95 -1.15
N ASP A 10 -18.94 -30.17 -1.71
CA ASP A 10 -17.85 -30.93 -1.05
C ASP A 10 -17.29 -30.13 0.13
N VAL A 11 -18.19 -29.77 1.05
CA VAL A 11 -17.92 -28.81 2.10
C VAL A 11 -18.27 -29.47 3.41
N SER A 12 -17.23 -29.76 4.20
CA SER A 12 -17.39 -30.26 5.56
C SER A 12 -18.42 -29.42 6.34
N GLN A 13 -19.19 -30.05 7.22
CA GLN A 13 -20.20 -29.39 8.05
C GLN A 13 -19.65 -28.15 8.76
N LYS A 14 -18.37 -28.19 9.18
CA LYS A 14 -17.69 -27.03 9.79
C LYS A 14 -17.59 -25.85 8.83
N MET A 15 -17.20 -26.12 7.58
CA MET A 15 -17.04 -25.08 6.56
C MET A 15 -18.40 -24.52 6.13
N ARG A 16 -19.45 -25.36 6.06
CA ARG A 16 -20.82 -24.92 5.84
C ARG A 16 -21.28 -23.92 6.89
N ASN A 17 -21.08 -24.22 8.16
CA ASN A 17 -21.42 -23.33 9.27
C ASN A 17 -20.67 -21.98 9.16
N ILE A 18 -19.39 -21.99 8.74
CA ILE A 18 -18.60 -20.77 8.54
C ILE A 18 -19.18 -19.92 7.39
N ILE A 19 -19.55 -20.55 6.27
CA ILE A 19 -20.12 -19.86 5.12
C ILE A 19 -21.47 -19.23 5.48
N GLU A 20 -22.34 -19.99 6.14
CA GLU A 20 -23.65 -19.52 6.60
C GLU A 20 -23.49 -18.36 7.58
N TRP A 21 -22.57 -18.45 8.54
CA TRP A 21 -22.28 -17.36 9.48
C TRP A 21 -21.75 -16.10 8.76
N ARG A 22 -20.80 -16.25 7.83
CA ARG A 22 -20.28 -15.13 7.02
C ARG A 22 -21.37 -14.48 6.19
N HIS A 23 -22.26 -15.27 5.60
CA HIS A 23 -23.39 -14.76 4.82
C HIS A 23 -24.39 -14.00 5.69
N ALA A 24 -24.79 -14.58 6.83
CA ALA A 24 -25.66 -13.95 7.80
C ALA A 24 -25.08 -12.60 8.28
N ARG A 25 -23.78 -12.57 8.60
CA ARG A 25 -23.10 -11.35 9.03
C ARG A 25 -23.07 -10.27 7.95
N ARG A 26 -22.79 -10.63 6.69
CA ARG A 26 -22.84 -9.68 5.55
C ARG A 26 -24.23 -9.12 5.35
N LYS A 27 -25.26 -9.95 5.44
CA LYS A 27 -26.66 -9.52 5.32
C LYS A 27 -27.04 -8.54 6.43
N GLN A 28 -26.68 -8.84 7.68
CA GLN A 28 -26.92 -7.97 8.83
C GLN A 28 -26.28 -6.58 8.63
N LEU A 29 -25.00 -6.52 8.26
CA LEU A 29 -24.29 -5.26 8.05
C LEU A 29 -24.89 -4.45 6.89
N ARG A 30 -25.29 -5.12 5.81
CA ARG A 30 -25.96 -4.48 4.68
C ARG A 30 -27.31 -3.89 5.09
N GLU A 31 -28.10 -4.62 5.86
CA GLU A 31 -29.39 -4.12 6.35
C GLU A 31 -29.21 -2.92 7.28
N GLN A 32 -28.21 -2.94 8.18
CA GLN A 32 -27.88 -1.79 9.02
C GLN A 32 -27.53 -0.56 8.18
N TYR A 33 -26.65 -0.72 7.19
CA TYR A 33 -26.30 0.36 6.26
C TYR A 33 -27.51 0.88 5.49
N LEU A 34 -28.35 -0.01 4.95
CA LEU A 34 -29.55 0.38 4.22
C LEU A 34 -30.55 1.13 5.11
N ARG A 35 -30.71 0.71 6.36
CA ARG A 35 -31.56 1.42 7.34
C ARG A 35 -31.04 2.82 7.65
N GLU A 36 -29.74 3.04 7.65
CA GLU A 36 -29.16 4.37 7.90
C GLU A 36 -29.19 5.25 6.66
N ILE A 37 -28.87 4.71 5.49
CA ILE A 37 -28.80 5.46 4.23
C ILE A 37 -30.20 5.85 3.73
N LEU A 38 -31.23 5.03 3.97
CA LEU A 38 -32.59 5.28 3.50
C LEU A 38 -33.42 6.16 4.45
N LYS A 39 -32.86 6.61 5.58
CA LYS A 39 -33.53 7.56 6.47
C LYS A 39 -33.69 8.92 5.77
N PRO A 40 -34.91 9.43 5.60
CA PRO A 40 -35.16 10.69 4.90
C PRO A 40 -34.66 11.91 5.68
N THR A 41 -34.51 11.79 7.01
CA THR A 41 -34.05 12.86 7.90
C THR A 41 -32.53 12.90 8.06
N LYS A 42 -31.77 12.07 7.35
CA LYS A 42 -30.31 12.03 7.52
C LYS A 42 -29.68 13.31 6.94
N LEU A 43 -28.89 13.99 7.76
CA LEU A 43 -28.10 15.18 7.35
C LEU A 43 -26.65 14.82 7.00
N LYS A 44 -26.16 13.68 7.50
CA LYS A 44 -24.76 13.23 7.36
C LYS A 44 -24.71 11.83 6.78
N LEU A 45 -23.61 11.53 6.09
CA LEU A 45 -23.34 10.19 5.59
C LEU A 45 -23.04 9.24 6.77
N PRO A 46 -23.58 8.01 6.77
CA PRO A 46 -23.22 7.02 7.77
C PRO A 46 -21.74 6.67 7.60
N VAL A 47 -21.01 6.69 8.71
CA VAL A 47 -19.58 6.36 8.71
C VAL A 47 -19.41 4.89 9.05
N ASP A 48 -18.65 4.17 8.22
CA ASP A 48 -18.38 2.76 8.47
C ASP A 48 -17.39 2.60 9.65
N THR A 49 -17.86 1.96 10.71
CA THR A 49 -17.06 1.61 11.90
C THR A 49 -15.86 0.71 11.57
N ALA A 50 -15.94 -0.13 10.53
CA ALA A 50 -14.82 -0.94 10.10
C ALA A 50 -13.72 -0.08 9.47
N MET A 51 -14.10 0.88 8.61
CA MET A 51 -13.18 1.84 8.04
C MET A 51 -12.54 2.73 9.11
N GLN A 52 -13.32 3.23 10.06
CA GLN A 52 -12.79 4.01 11.18
C GLN A 52 -11.75 3.24 11.98
N ARG A 53 -12.02 1.96 12.30
CA ARG A 53 -11.05 1.11 13.00
C ARG A 53 -9.79 0.87 12.19
N TYR A 54 -9.91 0.67 10.88
CA TYR A 54 -8.75 0.54 10.01
C TYR A 54 -7.91 1.81 9.97
N CYS A 55 -8.55 2.97 9.78
CA CYS A 55 -7.88 4.27 9.82
C CYS A 55 -7.19 4.50 11.17
N ASN A 56 -7.89 4.21 12.28
CA ASN A 56 -7.32 4.34 13.62
C ASN A 56 -6.15 3.38 13.86
N ALA A 57 -6.24 2.13 13.39
CA ALA A 57 -5.13 1.17 13.50
C ALA A 57 -3.90 1.65 12.72
N ARG A 58 -4.10 2.26 11.55
CA ARG A 58 -3.01 2.84 10.76
C ARG A 58 -2.41 4.08 11.42
N LEU A 59 -3.24 4.97 11.98
CA LEU A 59 -2.77 6.15 12.70
C LEU A 59 -2.02 5.78 13.98
N MET A 60 -2.50 4.74 14.68
CA MET A 60 -1.91 4.25 15.93
C MET A 60 -0.84 3.19 15.68
N GLN A 61 -0.37 3.03 14.43
CA GLN A 61 0.60 2.00 14.08
C GLN A 61 1.84 2.09 14.97
N GLU A 62 2.37 3.29 15.21
CA GLU A 62 3.56 3.52 16.03
C GLU A 62 3.40 2.99 17.46
N PHE A 63 2.21 3.10 18.05
CA PHE A 63 1.92 2.62 19.40
C PHE A 63 1.66 1.11 19.47
N GLN A 64 1.32 0.49 18.35
CA GLN A 64 1.00 -0.93 18.25
C GLN A 64 2.19 -1.78 17.77
N THR A 65 3.08 -1.19 16.98
CA THR A 65 4.24 -1.87 16.44
C THR A 65 5.26 -2.14 17.55
N LYS A 66 5.53 -3.43 17.78
CA LYS A 66 6.70 -3.84 18.56
C LYS A 66 7.92 -3.81 17.65
N VAL A 67 9.01 -3.20 18.12
CA VAL A 67 10.25 -3.13 17.35
C VAL A 67 10.88 -4.53 17.33
N GLU A 68 10.69 -5.24 16.22
CA GLU A 68 11.38 -6.50 15.96
C GLU A 68 12.68 -6.24 15.18
N GLY A 69 13.80 -6.73 15.71
CA GLY A 69 15.13 -6.49 15.12
C GLY A 69 15.29 -7.03 13.70
N LYS A 70 14.68 -8.18 13.37
CA LYS A 70 14.81 -8.80 12.05
C LYS A 70 14.07 -8.00 10.97
N GLY A 71 12.80 -7.64 11.21
CA GLY A 71 11.99 -6.90 10.24
C GLY A 71 12.56 -5.50 9.96
N HIS A 72 12.96 -4.78 11.01
CA HIS A 72 13.56 -3.46 10.87
C HIS A 72 14.94 -3.52 10.24
N GLY A 73 15.73 -4.56 10.53
CA GLY A 73 17.04 -4.78 9.92
C GLY A 73 16.97 -4.89 8.40
N TYR A 74 16.05 -5.71 7.87
CA TYR A 74 15.87 -5.82 6.41
C TYR A 74 15.43 -4.51 5.77
N PHE A 75 14.55 -3.76 6.44
CA PHE A 75 14.11 -2.45 5.95
C PHE A 75 15.26 -1.45 5.89
N ILE A 76 16.07 -1.37 6.95
CA ILE A 76 17.23 -0.46 7.01
C ILE A 76 18.24 -0.81 5.91
N VAL A 77 18.58 -2.09 5.75
CA VAL A 77 19.52 -2.53 4.70
C VAL A 77 18.97 -2.18 3.32
N GLY A 78 17.69 -2.47 3.05
CA GLY A 78 17.05 -2.13 1.77
C GLY A 78 17.00 -0.62 1.50
N PHE A 79 16.81 0.19 2.54
CA PHE A 79 16.81 1.64 2.41
C PHE A 79 18.22 2.19 2.13
N LEU A 80 19.23 1.71 2.86
CA LEU A 80 20.62 2.11 2.66
C LEU A 80 21.16 1.70 1.29
N THR A 81 20.78 0.53 0.77
CA THR A 81 21.21 0.09 -0.56
C THR A 81 20.68 1.00 -1.66
N ILE A 82 19.45 1.51 -1.54
CA ILE A 82 18.89 2.49 -2.49
C ILE A 82 19.68 3.81 -2.44
N ILE A 83 19.97 4.32 -1.24
CA ILE A 83 20.74 5.56 -1.07
C ILE A 83 22.16 5.43 -1.63
N ILE A 84 22.86 4.35 -1.28
CA ILE A 84 24.22 4.11 -1.74
C ILE A 84 24.21 3.87 -3.27
N GLY A 85 23.23 3.13 -3.78
CA GLY A 85 23.07 2.87 -5.21
C GLY A 85 22.89 4.17 -6.00
N THR A 86 22.01 5.06 -5.57
CA THR A 86 21.78 6.35 -6.25
C THR A 86 23.00 7.25 -6.17
N MET A 87 23.70 7.28 -5.03
CA MET A 87 24.94 8.03 -4.86
C MET A 87 26.05 7.55 -5.80
N LEU A 88 26.24 6.23 -5.92
CA LEU A 88 27.25 5.66 -6.82
C LEU A 88 26.93 5.89 -8.30
N LEU A 89 25.65 5.83 -8.68
CA LEU A 89 25.21 6.14 -10.05
C LEU A 89 25.45 7.62 -10.38
N ALA A 90 25.09 8.53 -9.48
CA ALA A 90 25.32 9.96 -9.65
C ALA A 90 26.83 10.26 -9.74
N LYS A 91 27.65 9.66 -8.86
CA LYS A 91 29.10 9.80 -8.91
C LYS A 91 29.68 9.30 -10.23
N ARG A 92 29.32 8.09 -10.67
CA ARG A 92 29.79 7.55 -11.96
C ARG A 92 29.39 8.44 -13.14
N SER A 93 28.19 8.99 -13.12
CA SER A 93 27.74 9.94 -14.16
C SER A 93 28.60 11.20 -14.18
N LYS A 94 28.92 11.75 -13.00
CA LYS A 94 29.76 12.95 -12.87
C LYS A 94 31.21 12.69 -13.26
N ASP A 95 31.80 11.60 -12.81
CA ASP A 95 33.17 11.21 -13.15
C ASP A 95 33.31 10.99 -14.67
N LYS A 96 32.30 10.38 -15.31
CA LYS A 96 32.27 10.22 -16.76
C LYS A 96 32.18 11.57 -17.46
N GLU A 97 31.28 12.44 -17.04
CA GLU A 97 31.11 13.79 -17.60
C GLU A 97 32.43 14.58 -17.51
N GLU A 98 33.08 14.56 -16.34
CA GLU A 98 34.35 15.23 -16.12
C GLU A 98 35.49 14.63 -16.98
N HIS A 99 35.53 13.31 -17.13
CA HIS A 99 36.51 12.66 -18.01
C HIS A 99 36.37 13.13 -19.46
N MET A 100 35.14 13.27 -19.97
CA MET A 100 34.88 13.80 -21.32
C MET A 100 35.35 15.26 -21.46
N TYR A 101 35.20 16.08 -20.40
CA TYR A 101 35.71 17.44 -20.38
C TYR A 101 37.24 17.52 -20.37
N ARG A 102 37.91 16.65 -19.60
CA ARG A 102 39.38 16.61 -19.47
C ARG A 102 40.07 16.06 -20.72
N THR A 103 39.46 15.08 -21.37
CA THR A 103 39.98 14.47 -22.61
C THR A 103 39.71 15.33 -23.85
N GLY A 104 38.92 16.40 -23.72
CA GLY A 104 38.58 17.28 -24.84
C GLY A 104 37.58 16.66 -25.82
N GLN A 105 36.96 15.54 -25.48
CA GLN A 105 35.91 14.92 -26.31
C GLN A 105 34.67 15.82 -26.40
N ILE A 106 34.45 16.69 -25.42
CA ILE A 106 33.44 17.75 -25.45
C ILE A 106 34.15 19.09 -25.60
N SER A 107 33.79 19.84 -26.64
CA SER A 107 34.33 21.17 -26.91
C SER A 107 34.00 22.13 -25.76
N TYR A 108 34.83 23.16 -25.55
CA TYR A 108 34.52 24.17 -24.53
C TYR A 108 33.17 24.86 -24.78
N VAL A 109 32.72 24.94 -26.05
CA VAL A 109 31.43 25.55 -26.43
C VAL A 109 30.22 24.70 -26.00
N ASP A 110 30.38 23.40 -25.82
CA ASP A 110 29.26 22.48 -25.52
C ASP A 110 29.16 22.07 -24.04
N ARG A 111 30.03 22.60 -23.17
CA ARG A 111 30.01 22.28 -21.73
C ARG A 111 28.79 22.90 -21.03
N ASN A 112 28.17 22.15 -20.13
CA ASN A 112 27.10 22.67 -19.27
C ASN A 112 27.67 23.41 -18.05
N GLY A 113 27.04 24.52 -17.62
CA GLY A 113 27.38 25.21 -16.37
C GLY A 113 28.65 26.08 -16.39
N LYS A 114 29.01 26.68 -17.54
CA LYS A 114 30.27 27.45 -17.68
C LYS A 114 30.30 28.79 -16.94
N PHE A 115 29.15 29.40 -16.70
CA PHE A 115 29.01 30.78 -16.22
C PHE A 115 28.15 30.89 -14.95
N VAL A 116 27.92 29.76 -14.29
CA VAL A 116 27.23 29.69 -12.99
C VAL A 116 28.27 29.48 -11.91
#